data_AF-A0A832WKG6-F1
#
_entry.id   AF-A0A832WKG6-F1
#
_cell.length_a   1.000
_cell.length_b   1.000
_cell.length_c   1.000
_cell.angle_alpha   90.00
_cell.angle_beta   90.00
_cell.angle_gamma   90.00
#
_symmetry.space_group_name_H-M   'P 1'
#
loop_
_entity.id
_entity.type
_entity.pdbx_description
1 polymer ?
#
loop_
_entity_poly.entity_id
_entity_poly.type
_entity_poly.pdbx_seq_one_letter_code
_entity_poly.pdbx_strand_id
1 'polypeptide(L)'
;MEDIAVGECIHLLSRIEDKALDRFWKDTSAGKYPIIDLEGNMGYSLSDQDGLLFVRNDFTASTYEECEFVFGNLFLPDTVQELLSGDKVLLLIVYRKTTRDLLLSELDAETGYMLDLPHGLYSFFALVLDAGARDLLDSRIYAVGLPCKANLNSPELEKFYIEHPADILEFVDPAPINIKCGGPFYLNLILIDAEKIPDCPMLFSEFLQEEEPSPSPLK
;
A
#
# COMPACT_ATOMS: atom_id res chain seq x y z
N MET A 1 18.73 4.94 -2.65
CA MET A 1 17.53 4.23 -2.18
C MET A 1 17.82 2.77 -2.46
N GLU A 2 18.47 2.06 -1.53
CA GLU A 2 18.84 0.65 -1.74
C GLU A 2 17.56 -0.18 -1.82
N ASP A 3 17.12 -0.52 -3.03
CA ASP A 3 16.44 -1.77 -3.44
C ASP A 3 15.28 -2.30 -2.57
N ILE A 4 14.29 -1.49 -2.20
CA ILE A 4 13.15 -2.00 -1.41
C ILE A 4 11.93 -2.25 -2.30
N ALA A 5 11.68 -3.55 -2.53
CA ALA A 5 10.42 -4.30 -2.49
C ALA A 5 9.18 -3.82 -3.28
N VAL A 6 9.07 -2.57 -3.73
CA VAL A 6 7.88 -2.08 -4.44
C VAL A 6 7.77 -2.76 -5.81
N GLY A 7 8.87 -2.82 -6.57
CA GLY A 7 8.97 -3.57 -7.82
C GLY A 7 8.66 -5.06 -7.63
N GLU A 8 9.29 -5.72 -6.63
CA GLU A 8 9.00 -7.13 -6.29
C GLU A 8 7.52 -7.36 -5.94
N CYS A 9 6.91 -6.49 -5.14
CA CYS A 9 5.52 -6.62 -4.72
C CYS A 9 4.54 -6.39 -5.89
N ILE A 10 4.84 -5.44 -6.77
CA ILE A 10 4.01 -5.18 -7.95
C ILE A 10 4.20 -6.28 -9.00
N HIS A 11 5.41 -6.84 -9.14
CA HIS A 11 5.62 -8.04 -9.94
C HIS A 11 4.79 -9.22 -9.40
N LEU A 12 4.72 -9.41 -8.08
CA LEU A 12 3.84 -10.42 -7.48
C LEU A 12 2.36 -10.20 -7.82
N LEU A 13 1.90 -8.95 -7.90
CA LEU A 13 0.53 -8.64 -8.33
C LEU A 13 0.23 -9.09 -9.76
N SER A 14 1.20 -9.07 -10.68
CA SER A 14 1.02 -9.63 -12.04
C SER A 14 0.83 -11.15 -12.08
N ARG A 15 1.07 -11.84 -10.95
CA ARG A 15 0.87 -13.29 -10.83
C ARG A 15 -0.56 -13.66 -10.42
N ILE A 16 -1.35 -12.69 -9.98
CA ILE A 16 -2.78 -12.89 -9.71
C ILE A 16 -3.49 -13.11 -11.05
N GLU A 17 -4.43 -14.05 -11.10
CA GLU A 17 -5.21 -14.30 -12.33
C GLU A 17 -5.93 -13.03 -12.82
N ASP A 18 -5.83 -12.71 -14.11
CA ASP A 18 -6.44 -11.52 -14.74
C ASP A 18 -7.91 -11.34 -14.35
N LYS A 19 -8.69 -12.43 -14.28
CA LYS A 19 -10.11 -12.38 -13.90
C LYS A 19 -10.34 -11.93 -12.47
N ALA A 20 -9.44 -12.29 -11.56
CA ALA A 20 -9.52 -11.88 -10.16
C ALA A 20 -9.12 -10.41 -10.02
N LEU A 21 -8.07 -9.96 -10.72
CA LEU A 21 -7.68 -8.55 -10.79
C LEU A 21 -8.75 -7.67 -11.44
N ASP A 22 -9.34 -8.11 -12.56
CA ASP A 22 -10.45 -7.40 -13.23
C ASP A 22 -11.65 -7.23 -12.29
N ARG A 23 -11.95 -8.27 -11.51
CA ARG A 23 -13.04 -8.22 -10.53
C ARG A 23 -12.70 -7.28 -9.38
N PHE A 24 -11.48 -7.36 -8.85
CA PHE A 24 -10.98 -6.45 -7.83
C PHE A 24 -11.13 -5.00 -8.29
N TRP A 25 -10.56 -4.67 -9.45
CA TRP A 25 -10.60 -3.31 -10.01
C TRP A 25 -12.03 -2.80 -10.22
N LYS A 26 -12.91 -3.65 -10.78
CA LYS A 26 -14.32 -3.29 -10.96
C LYS A 26 -15.04 -3.00 -9.65
N ASP A 27 -14.76 -3.76 -8.59
CA ASP A 27 -15.35 -3.55 -7.28
C ASP A 27 -14.75 -2.30 -6.59
N THR A 28 -13.46 -2.01 -6.81
CA THR A 28 -12.77 -0.77 -6.38
C THR A 28 -13.43 0.45 -7.03
N SER A 29 -13.56 0.49 -8.37
CA SER A 29 -14.23 1.60 -9.08
C SER A 29 -15.72 1.75 -8.70
N ALA A 30 -16.31 0.75 -8.04
CA ALA A 30 -17.68 0.79 -7.53
C ALA A 30 -17.77 1.21 -6.04
N GLY A 31 -16.64 1.55 -5.40
CA GLY A 31 -16.57 1.98 -4.00
C GLY A 31 -16.94 0.88 -3.00
N LYS A 32 -16.54 -0.37 -3.27
CA LYS A 32 -16.88 -1.52 -2.42
C LYS A 32 -15.78 -1.94 -1.45
N TYR A 33 -14.63 -1.26 -1.47
CA TYR A 33 -13.49 -1.57 -0.60
C TYR A 33 -13.03 -3.04 -0.67
N PRO A 34 -12.73 -3.57 -1.88
CA PRO A 34 -12.31 -4.96 -2.00
C PRO A 34 -10.89 -5.18 -1.44
N ILE A 35 -10.65 -6.43 -1.09
CA ILE A 35 -9.36 -6.98 -0.66
C ILE A 35 -9.05 -8.18 -1.56
N ILE A 36 -7.80 -8.35 -1.99
CA ILE A 36 -7.36 -9.51 -2.78
C ILE A 36 -5.98 -9.99 -2.32
N ASP A 37 -5.77 -11.31 -2.32
CA ASP A 37 -4.47 -11.94 -2.07
C ASP A 37 -3.81 -12.46 -3.37
N LEU A 38 -2.59 -13.00 -3.26
CA LEU A 38 -1.86 -13.56 -4.41
C LEU A 38 -2.51 -14.78 -5.07
N GLU A 39 -3.38 -15.49 -4.36
CA GLU A 39 -4.12 -16.63 -4.91
C GLU A 39 -5.39 -16.17 -5.65
N GLY A 40 -5.71 -14.87 -5.63
CA GLY A 40 -6.92 -14.31 -6.21
C GLY A 40 -8.15 -14.48 -5.32
N ASN A 41 -7.98 -14.82 -4.04
CA ASN A 41 -9.06 -14.87 -3.08
C ASN A 41 -9.52 -13.44 -2.76
N MET A 42 -10.83 -13.21 -2.84
CA MET A 42 -11.44 -11.88 -2.72
C MET A 42 -12.18 -11.72 -1.40
N GLY A 43 -12.03 -10.56 -0.78
CA GLY A 43 -12.76 -10.08 0.39
C GLY A 43 -13.20 -8.64 0.26
N TYR A 44 -13.79 -8.12 1.33
CA TYR A 44 -14.22 -6.73 1.42
C TYR A 44 -13.94 -6.21 2.83
N SER A 45 -13.42 -5.00 2.89
CA SER A 45 -13.21 -4.31 4.14
C SER A 45 -14.53 -3.96 4.81
N LEU A 46 -14.54 -3.95 6.13
CA LEU A 46 -15.71 -3.57 6.92
C LEU A 46 -15.47 -2.20 7.54
N SER A 47 -16.40 -1.27 7.36
CA SER A 47 -16.39 -0.03 8.13
C SER A 47 -16.80 -0.34 9.57
N ASP A 48 -15.91 -0.07 10.51
CA ASP A 48 -16.20 -0.18 11.94
C ASP A 48 -16.94 1.06 12.45
N GLN A 49 -17.67 0.92 13.55
CA GLN A 49 -18.48 2.00 14.17
C GLN A 49 -17.65 3.21 14.59
N ASP A 50 -16.34 3.03 14.77
CA ASP A 50 -15.37 4.08 15.13
C ASP A 50 -14.74 4.79 13.93
N GLY A 51 -15.20 4.53 12.70
CA GLY A 51 -14.72 5.22 11.50
C GLY A 51 -13.38 4.71 10.97
N LEU A 52 -13.03 3.46 11.30
CA LEU A 52 -11.87 2.75 10.74
C LEU A 52 -12.31 1.76 9.67
N LEU A 53 -11.50 1.61 8.62
CA LEU A 53 -11.67 0.59 7.61
C LEU A 53 -10.93 -0.69 8.07
N PHE A 54 -11.68 -1.70 8.48
CA PHE A 54 -11.13 -2.98 8.89
C PHE A 54 -10.83 -3.86 7.66
N VAL A 55 -9.53 -4.02 7.39
CA VAL A 55 -8.98 -4.87 6.34
C VAL A 55 -8.71 -6.24 6.96
N ARG A 56 -9.67 -7.15 6.78
CA ARG A 56 -9.65 -8.47 7.41
C ARG A 56 -8.67 -9.40 6.69
N ASN A 57 -7.78 -10.06 7.43
CA ASN A 57 -6.84 -11.06 6.90
C ASN A 57 -7.42 -12.49 6.93
N ASP A 58 -8.68 -12.65 6.55
CA ASP A 58 -9.32 -13.97 6.47
C ASP A 58 -8.77 -14.85 5.34
N PHE A 59 -7.93 -14.29 4.49
CA PHE A 59 -7.39 -14.95 3.31
C PHE A 59 -6.05 -15.56 3.70
N THR A 60 -6.05 -16.89 3.88
CA THR A 60 -4.86 -17.76 4.12
C THR A 60 -4.17 -17.69 5.49
N ALA A 61 -4.81 -17.21 6.56
CA ALA A 61 -4.30 -17.47 7.91
C ALA A 61 -4.52 -18.95 8.28
N SER A 62 -3.44 -19.70 8.54
CA SER A 62 -3.61 -21.02 9.15
C SER A 62 -4.30 -20.83 10.51
N THR A 63 -5.29 -21.67 10.84
CA THR A 63 -6.18 -21.56 12.02
C THR A 63 -5.49 -21.45 13.40
N TYR A 64 -4.15 -21.45 13.44
CA TYR A 64 -3.30 -21.46 14.62
C TYR A 64 -2.27 -20.32 14.67
N GLU A 65 -2.22 -19.42 13.69
CA GLU A 65 -1.34 -18.24 13.78
C GLU A 65 -1.96 -17.20 14.72
N GLU A 66 -1.19 -16.78 15.73
CA GLU A 66 -1.52 -15.62 16.54
C GLU A 66 -1.38 -14.36 15.69
N CYS A 67 -2.44 -13.54 15.69
CA CYS A 67 -2.48 -12.28 14.96
C CYS A 67 -2.44 -11.09 15.92
N GLU A 68 -1.91 -9.98 15.41
CA GLU A 68 -1.79 -8.71 16.10
C GLU A 68 -2.44 -7.62 15.25
N PHE A 69 -3.13 -6.69 15.92
CA PHE A 69 -3.74 -5.55 15.23
C PHE A 69 -2.70 -4.50 14.88
N VAL A 70 -2.74 -4.05 13.62
CA VAL A 70 -1.99 -2.90 13.11
C VAL A 70 -2.98 -1.79 12.76
N PHE A 71 -2.82 -0.64 13.40
CA PHE A 71 -3.63 0.55 13.17
C PHE A 71 -2.81 1.58 12.42
N GLY A 72 -3.41 2.28 11.47
CA GLY A 72 -2.71 3.30 10.72
C GLY A 72 -3.61 4.40 10.21
N ASN A 73 -3.05 5.60 10.10
CA ASN A 73 -3.64 6.71 9.39
C ASN A 73 -2.80 7.07 8.18
N LEU A 74 -3.42 7.81 7.26
CA LEU A 74 -2.79 8.34 6.07
C LEU A 74 -2.50 9.82 6.32
N PHE A 75 -1.26 10.23 6.08
CA PHE A 75 -0.88 11.63 6.07
C PHE A 75 -0.77 12.09 4.62
N LEU A 76 -1.56 13.11 4.31
CA LEU A 76 -1.69 13.64 2.97
C LEU A 76 -1.22 15.09 2.97
N PRO A 77 -0.03 15.39 2.43
CA PRO A 77 0.36 16.76 2.15
C PRO A 77 -0.66 17.42 1.21
N ASP A 78 -0.86 18.74 1.31
CA ASP A 78 -1.83 19.48 0.49
C ASP A 78 -1.71 19.17 -1.02
N THR A 79 -0.48 19.03 -1.52
CA THR A 79 -0.24 18.69 -2.93
C THR A 79 -0.80 17.32 -3.32
N VAL A 80 -0.90 16.37 -2.39
CA VAL A 80 -1.52 15.06 -2.61
C VAL A 80 -3.02 15.10 -2.35
N GLN A 81 -3.49 15.93 -1.40
CA GLN A 81 -4.93 16.13 -1.18
C GLN A 81 -5.61 16.69 -2.43
N GLU A 82 -4.97 17.63 -3.13
CA GLU A 82 -5.46 18.12 -4.42
C GLU A 82 -5.53 17.01 -5.47
N LEU A 83 -4.57 16.08 -5.47
CA LEU A 83 -4.56 14.94 -6.40
C LEU A 83 -5.67 13.94 -6.14
N LEU A 84 -6.12 13.79 -4.89
CA LEU A 84 -7.25 12.92 -4.54
C LEU A 84 -8.61 13.50 -4.94
N SER A 85 -8.66 14.74 -5.42
CA SER A 85 -9.90 15.29 -5.98
C SER A 85 -10.21 14.63 -7.34
N GLY A 86 -11.32 13.88 -7.42
CA GLY A 86 -11.80 13.25 -8.64
C GLY A 86 -11.83 11.71 -8.58
N ASP A 87 -11.72 11.06 -9.74
CA ASP A 87 -11.77 9.60 -9.88
C ASP A 87 -10.42 8.99 -9.50
N LYS A 88 -10.09 8.92 -8.21
CA LYS A 88 -8.86 8.31 -7.70
C LYS A 88 -9.18 7.25 -6.66
N VAL A 89 -8.36 6.22 -6.63
CA VAL A 89 -8.47 5.14 -5.63
C VAL A 89 -7.15 5.01 -4.89
N LEU A 90 -7.23 4.74 -3.60
CA LEU A 90 -6.07 4.52 -2.76
C LEU A 90 -5.98 3.03 -2.46
N LEU A 91 -4.87 2.41 -2.85
CA LEU A 91 -4.62 1.00 -2.57
C LEU A 91 -3.49 0.86 -1.55
N LEU A 92 -3.70 0.04 -0.54
CA LEU A 92 -2.69 -0.44 0.39
C LEU A 92 -2.17 -1.79 -0.07
N ILE A 93 -0.84 -1.92 -0.07
CA ILE A 93 -0.14 -3.18 -0.31
C ILE A 93 0.61 -3.58 0.95
N VAL A 94 0.33 -4.80 1.43
CA VAL A 94 1.00 -5.41 2.58
C VAL A 94 1.67 -6.68 2.12
N TYR A 95 3.00 -6.73 2.21
CA TYR A 95 3.80 -7.86 1.77
C TYR A 95 4.48 -8.55 2.95
N ARG A 96 4.17 -9.83 3.15
CA ARG A 96 4.77 -10.69 4.19
C ARG A 96 6.05 -11.32 3.64
N LYS A 97 7.21 -10.81 4.04
CA LYS A 97 8.52 -11.27 3.53
C LYS A 97 8.82 -12.74 3.81
N THR A 98 8.31 -13.30 4.90
CA THR A 98 8.62 -14.68 5.33
C THR A 98 8.04 -15.74 4.41
N THR A 99 6.79 -15.54 3.98
CA THR A 99 6.04 -16.48 3.14
C THR A 99 5.91 -16.00 1.70
N ARG A 100 6.26 -14.74 1.43
CA ARG A 100 6.10 -14.04 0.16
C ARG A 100 4.63 -13.87 -0.23
N ASP A 101 3.78 -13.70 0.76
CA ASP A 101 2.36 -13.41 0.56
C ASP A 101 2.16 -11.91 0.41
N LEU A 102 1.17 -11.52 -0.39
CA LEU A 102 0.80 -10.13 -0.59
C LEU A 102 -0.71 -9.98 -0.44
N LEU A 103 -1.08 -8.90 0.23
CA LEU A 103 -2.45 -8.43 0.39
C LEU A 103 -2.56 -7.06 -0.27
N LEU A 104 -3.57 -6.90 -1.12
CA LEU A 104 -3.95 -5.63 -1.73
C LEU A 104 -5.35 -5.25 -1.25
N SER A 105 -5.50 -4.06 -0.69
CA SER A 105 -6.78 -3.54 -0.19
C SER A 105 -7.02 -2.13 -0.68
N GLU A 106 -8.24 -1.81 -1.12
CA GLU A 106 -8.65 -0.41 -1.22
C GLU A 106 -8.78 0.19 0.18
N LEU A 107 -8.30 1.42 0.34
CA LEU A 107 -8.47 2.26 1.52
C LEU A 107 -9.35 3.46 1.20
N ASP A 108 -10.01 3.98 2.23
CA ASP A 108 -10.65 5.30 2.20
C ASP A 108 -9.67 6.31 2.81
N ALA A 109 -9.33 7.36 2.04
CA ALA A 109 -8.38 8.39 2.43
C ALA A 109 -8.83 9.23 3.64
N GLU A 110 -10.14 9.28 3.92
CA GLU A 110 -10.71 10.01 5.06
C GLU A 110 -10.71 9.17 6.34
N THR A 111 -10.47 7.86 6.24
CA THR A 111 -10.53 6.93 7.37
C THR A 111 -9.19 6.28 7.65
N GLY A 112 -8.90 6.04 8.93
CA GLY A 112 -7.79 5.18 9.30
C GLY A 112 -8.06 3.72 8.91
N TYR A 113 -7.00 2.94 8.80
CA TYR A 113 -7.09 1.50 8.52
C TYR A 113 -6.73 0.67 9.76
N MET A 114 -7.36 -0.49 9.85
CA MET A 114 -7.05 -1.52 10.84
C MET A 114 -6.83 -2.84 10.12
N LEU A 115 -5.68 -3.47 10.35
CA LEU A 115 -5.33 -4.79 9.81
C LEU A 115 -5.18 -5.78 10.96
N ASP A 116 -5.58 -7.01 10.72
CA ASP A 116 -5.33 -8.13 11.63
C ASP A 116 -4.25 -9.04 11.02
N LEU A 117 -2.99 -8.92 11.44
CA LEU A 117 -1.87 -9.59 10.76
C LEU A 117 -1.21 -10.66 11.64
N PRO A 118 -0.91 -11.86 11.10
CA PRO A 118 -0.15 -12.86 11.83
C PRO A 118 1.27 -12.37 12.10
N HIS A 119 1.94 -12.96 13.09
CA HIS A 119 3.34 -12.63 13.34
C HIS A 119 4.22 -12.83 12.09
N GLY A 120 5.12 -11.90 11.84
CA GLY A 120 5.95 -11.91 10.64
C GLY A 120 6.67 -10.60 10.35
N LEU A 121 7.48 -10.62 9.30
CA LEU A 121 8.17 -9.44 8.80
C LEU A 121 7.44 -8.91 7.57
N TYR A 122 7.02 -7.65 7.61
CA TYR A 122 6.15 -7.06 6.60
C TYR A 122 6.74 -5.81 5.97
N SER A 123 6.46 -5.58 4.69
CA SER A 123 6.61 -4.29 4.03
C SER A 123 5.23 -3.72 3.73
N PHE A 124 5.07 -2.42 3.94
CA PHE A 124 3.82 -1.69 3.70
C PHE A 124 4.10 -0.54 2.76
N PHE A 125 3.21 -0.33 1.81
CA PHE A 125 3.19 0.86 0.97
C PHE A 125 1.79 1.08 0.41
N ALA A 126 1.49 2.29 -0.02
CA ALA A 126 0.21 2.62 -0.65
C ALA A 126 0.42 3.29 -2.01
N LEU A 127 -0.60 3.27 -2.85
CA LEU A 127 -0.59 3.89 -4.17
C LEU A 127 -1.90 4.64 -4.41
N VAL A 128 -1.80 5.90 -4.83
CA VAL A 128 -2.94 6.65 -5.37
C VAL A 128 -2.98 6.45 -6.87
N LEU A 129 -4.06 5.86 -7.37
CA LEU A 129 -4.21 5.42 -8.75
C LEU A 129 -5.38 6.11 -9.45
N ASP A 130 -5.33 6.18 -10.78
CA ASP A 130 -6.46 6.62 -11.60
C ASP A 130 -7.58 5.58 -11.59
N ALA A 131 -8.72 5.90 -10.95
CA ALA A 131 -9.87 4.99 -10.88
C ALA A 131 -10.60 4.87 -12.23
N GLY A 132 -10.38 5.83 -13.14
CA GLY A 132 -10.93 5.85 -14.49
C GLY A 132 -10.18 4.94 -15.48
N ALA A 133 -9.06 4.34 -15.08
CA ALA A 133 -8.32 3.40 -15.91
C ALA A 133 -9.16 2.14 -16.18
N ARG A 134 -8.94 1.53 -17.36
CA ARG A 134 -9.69 0.34 -17.79
C ARG A 134 -9.43 -0.85 -16.88
N ASP A 135 -8.19 -1.01 -16.46
CA ASP A 135 -7.71 -2.04 -15.56
C ASP A 135 -6.63 -1.47 -14.62
N LEU A 136 -6.27 -2.25 -13.60
CA LEU A 136 -5.30 -1.84 -12.59
C LEU A 136 -3.90 -1.60 -13.18
N LEU A 137 -3.48 -2.41 -14.15
CA LEU A 137 -2.12 -2.37 -14.70
C LEU A 137 -1.90 -1.17 -15.63
N ASP A 138 -2.95 -0.71 -16.29
CA ASP A 138 -2.97 0.51 -17.10
C ASP A 138 -3.15 1.78 -16.26
N SER A 139 -3.30 1.66 -14.94
CA SER A 139 -3.56 2.82 -14.09
C SER A 139 -2.30 3.66 -13.87
N ARG A 140 -2.49 5.00 -13.91
CA ARG A 140 -1.47 5.98 -13.58
C ARG A 140 -1.32 6.10 -12.07
N ILE A 141 -0.07 6.14 -11.60
CA ILE A 141 0.29 6.42 -10.22
C ILE A 141 0.45 7.93 -10.05
N TYR A 142 -0.27 8.48 -9.07
CA TYR A 142 -0.21 9.89 -8.70
C TYR A 142 0.59 10.12 -7.42
N ALA A 143 0.52 9.17 -6.48
CA ALA A 143 1.26 9.28 -5.24
C ALA A 143 1.62 7.89 -4.71
N VAL A 144 2.73 7.84 -3.96
CA VAL A 144 3.20 6.65 -3.26
C VAL A 144 3.17 6.93 -1.77
N GLY A 145 2.57 6.01 -1.02
CA GLY A 145 2.53 6.00 0.43
C GLY A 145 3.63 5.14 1.01
N LEU A 146 4.40 5.68 1.95
CA LEU A 146 5.46 4.95 2.64
C LEU A 146 5.32 5.09 4.16
N PRO A 147 5.79 4.12 4.96
CA PRO A 147 5.73 4.20 6.41
C PRO A 147 6.47 5.41 6.96
N CYS A 148 5.89 6.04 7.98
CA CYS A 148 6.54 7.13 8.71
C CYS A 148 7.61 6.61 9.69
N LYS A 149 8.69 7.39 9.88
CA LYS A 149 9.63 7.23 10.99
C LYS A 149 8.90 7.51 12.30
N ALA A 150 8.75 6.50 13.14
CA ALA A 150 8.02 6.53 14.41
C ALA A 150 6.51 6.85 14.28
N ASN A 151 5.76 6.60 15.37
CA ASN A 151 4.31 6.83 15.51
C ASN A 151 3.97 8.33 15.46
N LEU A 152 4.26 9.00 14.36
CA LEU A 152 3.99 10.42 14.18
C LEU A 152 2.48 10.58 14.05
N ASN A 153 1.77 10.74 15.17
CA ASN A 153 0.46 11.39 15.24
C ASN A 153 0.70 12.85 15.68
N SER A 154 1.48 13.61 14.91
CA SER A 154 1.88 14.97 15.30
C SER A 154 1.38 15.99 14.26
N PRO A 155 0.29 16.74 14.57
CA PRO A 155 -0.25 17.80 13.70
C PRO A 155 0.77 18.88 13.33
N GLU A 156 1.82 19.05 14.13
CA GLU A 156 2.90 20.00 13.84
C GLU A 156 3.67 19.68 12.54
N LEU A 157 3.64 18.42 12.10
CA LEU A 157 4.29 17.97 10.87
C LEU A 157 3.52 18.38 9.63
N GLU A 158 2.18 18.46 9.69
CA GLU A 158 1.36 18.95 8.56
C GLU A 158 1.83 20.33 8.12
N LYS A 159 2.16 21.20 9.09
CA LYS A 159 2.68 22.53 8.82
C LYS A 159 4.09 22.54 8.22
N PHE A 160 4.96 21.63 8.65
CA PHE A 160 6.34 21.55 8.17
C PHE A 160 6.44 21.02 6.72
N TYR A 161 5.58 20.06 6.36
CA TYR A 161 5.50 19.51 5.00
C TYR A 161 5.04 20.52 3.95
N ILE A 162 4.14 21.44 4.31
CA ILE A 162 3.68 22.52 3.43
C ILE A 162 4.85 23.44 3.04
N GLU A 163 5.81 23.63 3.96
CA GLU A 163 6.92 24.57 3.75
C GLU A 163 8.08 23.93 2.96
N HIS A 164 8.39 22.64 3.15
CA HIS A 164 9.56 21.98 2.53
C HIS A 164 9.33 20.51 2.08
N PRO A 165 8.77 20.27 0.87
CA PRO A 165 8.52 18.93 0.34
C PRO A 165 9.77 18.04 0.18
N ALA A 166 10.96 18.64 0.03
CA ALA A 166 12.22 17.90 -0.07
C ALA A 166 12.59 17.18 1.24
N ASP A 167 12.08 17.66 2.37
CA ASP A 167 12.36 17.10 3.70
C ASP A 167 11.49 15.86 4.00
N ILE A 168 10.51 15.54 3.13
CA ILE A 168 9.61 14.39 3.32
C ILE A 168 10.38 13.08 3.51
N LEU A 169 11.47 12.88 2.78
CA LEU A 169 12.32 11.68 2.90
C LEU A 169 12.98 11.54 4.28
N GLU A 170 13.14 12.64 5.03
CA GLU A 170 13.65 12.58 6.40
C GLU A 170 12.67 11.91 7.36
N PHE A 171 11.39 11.81 6.99
CA PHE A 171 10.31 11.27 7.81
C PHE A 171 9.81 9.91 7.36
N VAL A 172 10.39 9.34 6.30
CA VAL A 172 9.99 8.03 5.77
C VAL A 172 10.93 6.93 6.28
N ASP A 173 10.38 5.82 6.75
CA ASP A 173 11.12 4.60 7.08
C ASP A 173 10.60 3.41 6.26
N PRO A 174 11.19 3.11 5.09
CA PRO A 174 10.73 1.99 4.28
C PRO A 174 11.18 0.63 4.86
N ALA A 175 11.83 0.59 6.03
CA ALA A 175 12.29 -0.65 6.62
C ALA A 175 11.13 -1.61 6.92
N PRO A 176 11.32 -2.92 6.70
CA PRO A 176 10.31 -3.90 7.03
C PRO A 176 9.99 -3.91 8.53
N ILE A 177 8.71 -4.07 8.86
CA ILE A 177 8.18 -4.04 10.21
C ILE A 177 7.99 -5.46 10.71
N ASN A 178 8.59 -5.77 11.86
CA ASN A 178 8.47 -7.07 12.49
C ASN A 178 7.27 -7.08 13.47
N ILE A 179 6.16 -7.65 13.03
CA ILE A 179 4.96 -7.89 13.83
C ILE A 179 5.18 -9.15 14.67
N LYS A 180 5.14 -8.97 15.99
CA LYS A 180 5.41 -9.99 17.01
C LYS A 180 4.47 -9.80 18.20
N CYS A 181 4.48 -10.75 19.11
CA CYS A 181 3.69 -10.64 20.35
C CYS A 181 3.96 -9.32 21.10
N GLY A 182 2.87 -8.63 21.48
CA GLY A 182 2.91 -7.41 22.31
C GLY A 182 2.32 -6.16 21.66
N GLY A 183 1.37 -6.30 20.73
CA GLY A 183 0.65 -5.19 20.12
C GLY A 183 -0.24 -4.39 21.11
N PRO A 184 -1.00 -3.39 20.61
CA PRO A 184 -1.22 -3.07 19.20
C PRO A 184 -0.04 -2.32 18.56
N PHE A 185 0.10 -2.48 17.24
CA PHE A 185 1.08 -1.75 16.42
C PHE A 185 0.43 -0.53 15.77
N TYR A 186 1.18 0.56 15.68
CA TYR A 186 0.75 1.77 14.99
C TYR A 186 1.66 2.05 13.82
N LEU A 187 1.09 2.27 12.65
CA LEU A 187 1.79 2.42 11.39
C LEU A 187 1.09 3.46 10.54
N ASN A 188 1.55 4.70 10.60
CA ASN A 188 1.03 5.70 9.69
C ASN A 188 1.81 5.67 8.37
N LEU A 189 1.12 5.96 7.26
CA LEU A 189 1.75 6.13 5.96
C LEU A 189 1.71 7.62 5.58
N ILE A 190 2.80 8.12 5.02
CA ILE A 190 2.84 9.43 4.38
C ILE A 190 2.76 9.26 2.87
N LEU A 191 1.81 9.94 2.24
CA LEU A 191 1.68 9.98 0.80
C LEU A 191 2.59 11.06 0.20
N ILE A 192 3.28 10.71 -0.87
CA ILE A 192 4.23 11.55 -1.56
C ILE A 192 3.84 11.57 -3.04
N ASP A 193 3.73 12.76 -3.60
CA ASP A 193 3.50 12.96 -5.03
C ASP A 193 4.59 12.23 -5.84
N ALA A 194 4.17 11.33 -6.73
CA ALA A 194 5.05 10.48 -7.52
C ALA A 194 5.98 11.31 -8.43
N GLU A 195 5.51 12.47 -8.94
CA GLU A 195 6.33 13.34 -9.78
C GLU A 195 7.51 13.98 -9.04
N LYS A 196 7.44 14.01 -7.70
CA LYS A 196 8.51 14.55 -6.83
C LYS A 196 9.52 13.49 -6.40
N ILE A 197 9.25 12.21 -6.67
CA ILE A 197 10.16 11.11 -6.34
C ILE A 197 11.05 10.84 -7.56
N PRO A 198 12.39 11.00 -7.46
CA PRO A 198 13.29 10.70 -8.55
C PRO A 198 13.14 9.25 -9.01
N ASP A 199 13.08 9.04 -10.34
CA ASP A 199 12.98 7.73 -10.98
C ASP A 199 11.76 6.89 -10.54
N CYS A 200 10.71 7.52 -10.02
CA CYS A 200 9.47 6.81 -9.68
C CYS A 200 8.67 6.48 -10.95
N PRO A 201 8.31 5.21 -11.18
CA PRO A 201 7.44 4.85 -12.29
C PRO A 201 6.06 5.51 -12.16
N MET A 202 5.55 6.02 -13.27
CA MET A 202 4.29 6.77 -13.31
C MET A 202 3.12 5.88 -13.75
N LEU A 203 3.39 4.72 -14.32
CA LEU A 203 2.40 3.71 -14.64
C LEU A 203 2.59 2.48 -13.77
N PHE A 204 1.49 1.87 -13.35
CA PHE A 204 1.54 0.64 -12.57
C PHE A 204 2.27 -0.49 -13.32
N SER A 205 2.08 -0.58 -14.63
CA SER A 205 2.76 -1.56 -15.49
C SER A 205 4.27 -1.34 -15.65
N GLU A 206 4.81 -0.15 -15.40
CA GLU A 206 6.25 0.11 -15.51
C GLU A 206 7.03 -0.62 -14.40
N PHE A 207 6.43 -0.80 -13.22
CA PHE A 207 6.98 -1.62 -12.14
C PHE A 207 7.12 -3.11 -12.53
N LEU A 208 6.40 -3.58 -13.56
CA LEU A 208 6.53 -4.96 -14.05
C LEU A 208 7.77 -5.17 -14.92
N GLN A 209 8.35 -4.10 -15.47
CA GLN A 209 9.45 -4.16 -16.43
C GLN A 209 10.84 -4.13 -15.77
N GLU A 210 10.94 -3.75 -14.49
CA GLU A 210 12.21 -3.57 -13.80
C GLU A 210 12.95 -4.89 -13.48
N GLU A 211 12.33 -6.06 -13.66
CA GLU A 211 12.92 -7.38 -13.38
C GLU A 211 12.99 -8.35 -14.59
N GLU A 212 13.42 -7.91 -15.77
CA GLU A 212 14.15 -8.85 -16.63
C GLU A 212 15.63 -8.85 -16.21
N PRO A 213 16.12 -9.85 -15.46
CA PRO A 213 17.54 -10.00 -15.26
C PRO A 213 18.16 -10.19 -16.65
N SER A 214 18.89 -9.18 -17.10
CA SER A 214 19.75 -9.30 -18.27
C SER A 214 20.59 -10.57 -18.09
N PRO A 215 20.61 -11.51 -19.05
CA PRO A 215 21.40 -12.72 -18.90
C PRO A 215 22.85 -12.30 -18.66
N SER A 216 23.39 -12.69 -17.52
CA SER A 216 24.75 -12.34 -17.11
C SER A 216 25.70 -12.75 -18.25
N PRO A 217 26.59 -11.87 -18.73
CA PRO A 217 27.58 -12.31 -19.69
C PRO A 217 28.50 -13.31 -18.98
N LEU A 218 28.40 -14.57 -19.37
CA LEU A 218 29.36 -15.62 -19.01
C LEU A 218 30.78 -15.08 -19.20
N LYS A 219 31.53 -14.96 -18.10
CA LYS A 219 32.99 -14.82 -18.10
C LYS A 219 33.58 -15.62 -16.96
#